data_AF-A0A2V5Y116-F1
#
_entry.id   AF-A0A2V5Y116-F1
#
_cell.length_a   1.000
_cell.length_b   1.000
_cell.length_c   1.000
_cell.angle_alpha   90.00
_cell.angle_beta   90.00
_cell.angle_gamma   90.00
#
_symmetry.space_group_name_H-M   'P 1'
#
loop_
_entity.id
_entity.type
_entity.pdbx_description
1 polymer ?
#
loop_
_entity_poly.entity_id
_entity_poly.type
_entity_poly.pdbx_seq_one_letter_code
_entity_poly.pdbx_strand_id
1 'polypeptide(L)'
;MKNLGLRSPFDKVAGLVYFARMVDQIRAHAHGKLPPEYQANLGKGLDEQCANFLGVTYNLVVRYVNEGLSDEAILESCFSMGHRPSEAEIYMWNEFMLKRGWHDDASRTLKQLKREEGLVARSEVETMFQLIDAAEGRPPHPNHYDGSCLDQISLVVGGRRHSPPSSYETRELFAPTPGYVTNGLQQARAFPLALD
;
A
#
# COMPACT_ATOMS: atom_id res chain seq x y z
N MET A 1 -10.43 -3.28 19.59
CA MET A 1 -10.41 -3.39 18.11
C MET A 1 -11.70 -2.82 17.58
N LYS A 2 -11.66 -1.92 16.61
CA LYS A 2 -12.85 -1.28 16.04
C LYS A 2 -13.37 -2.18 14.90
N ASN A 3 -14.42 -2.96 15.13
CA ASN A 3 -15.09 -3.68 14.04
C ASN A 3 -16.27 -2.83 13.54
N LEU A 4 -16.01 -2.00 12.54
CA LEU A 4 -17.00 -1.07 11.99
C LEU A 4 -17.86 -1.67 10.87
N GLY A 5 -17.61 -2.93 10.50
CA GLY A 5 -18.27 -3.56 9.34
C GLY A 5 -17.86 -2.95 7.99
N LEU A 6 -16.86 -2.06 7.97
CA LEU A 6 -16.28 -1.54 6.73
C LEU A 6 -15.41 -2.61 6.08
N ARG A 7 -15.38 -2.68 4.76
CA ARG A 7 -14.44 -3.54 4.03
C ARG A 7 -12.99 -3.10 4.19
N SER A 8 -12.08 -4.05 3.95
CA SER A 8 -10.65 -3.77 3.91
C SER A 8 -10.37 -2.82 2.73
N PRO A 9 -9.40 -1.90 2.85
CA PRO A 9 -8.99 -1.07 1.71
C PRO A 9 -8.39 -1.92 0.57
N PHE A 10 -7.98 -3.16 0.82
CA PHE A 10 -7.51 -4.11 -0.20
C PHE A 10 -8.63 -4.73 -1.02
N ASP A 11 -9.89 -4.69 -0.54
CA ASP A 11 -11.03 -5.26 -1.25
C ASP A 11 -11.30 -4.49 -2.55
N LYS A 12 -11.50 -5.23 -3.64
CA LYS A 12 -11.61 -4.67 -4.99
C LYS A 12 -13.05 -4.65 -5.48
N VAL A 13 -13.40 -3.59 -6.21
CA VAL A 13 -14.62 -3.50 -7.04
C VAL A 13 -14.19 -3.19 -8.47
N ALA A 14 -14.58 -4.05 -9.42
CA ALA A 14 -14.11 -3.99 -10.82
C ALA A 14 -12.57 -3.79 -10.94
N GLY A 15 -11.82 -4.45 -10.06
CA GLY A 15 -10.35 -4.39 -10.04
C GLY A 15 -9.75 -3.20 -9.28
N LEU A 16 -10.53 -2.20 -8.86
CA LEU A 16 -10.04 -1.05 -8.09
C LEU A 16 -10.07 -1.32 -6.59
N VAL A 17 -8.90 -1.20 -5.95
CA VAL A 17 -8.79 -1.18 -4.49
C VAL A 17 -9.42 0.09 -3.91
N TYR A 18 -9.72 0.08 -2.62
CA TYR A 18 -10.26 1.19 -1.83
C TYR A 18 -11.68 1.67 -2.17
N PHE A 19 -12.15 1.54 -3.42
CA PHE A 19 -13.46 2.04 -3.83
C PHE A 19 -14.61 1.48 -2.97
N ALA A 20 -14.62 0.17 -2.74
CA ALA A 20 -15.56 -0.51 -1.84
C ALA A 20 -15.59 0.13 -0.44
N ARG A 21 -14.41 0.41 0.10
CA ARG A 21 -14.25 0.98 1.43
C ARG A 21 -14.78 2.41 1.52
N MET A 22 -14.48 3.25 0.52
CA MET A 22 -15.03 4.60 0.43
C MET A 22 -16.57 4.56 0.40
N VAL A 23 -17.16 3.65 -0.39
CA VAL A 23 -18.61 3.44 -0.43
C VAL A 23 -19.17 3.02 0.93
N ASP A 24 -18.52 2.08 1.64
CA ASP A 24 -18.96 1.65 2.97
C ASP A 24 -18.90 2.79 4.00
N GLN A 25 -17.87 3.64 3.93
CA GLN A 25 -17.75 4.82 4.80
C GLN A 25 -18.89 5.80 4.57
N ILE A 26 -19.24 6.06 3.30
CA ILE A 26 -20.37 6.93 2.94
C ILE A 26 -21.68 6.33 3.45
N ARG A 27 -21.93 5.03 3.22
CA ARG A 27 -23.12 4.33 3.72
C ARG A 27 -23.21 4.38 5.24
N ALA A 28 -22.12 4.08 5.95
CA ALA A 28 -22.07 4.11 7.40
C ALA A 28 -22.34 5.53 7.94
N HIS A 29 -21.81 6.56 7.27
CA HIS A 29 -22.07 7.95 7.63
C HIS A 29 -23.54 8.34 7.42
N ALA A 30 -24.13 7.98 6.29
CA ALA A 30 -25.55 8.23 5.99
C ALA A 30 -26.49 7.60 7.03
N HIS A 31 -26.09 6.49 7.65
CA HIS A 31 -26.83 5.81 8.71
C HIS A 31 -26.44 6.25 10.13
N GLY A 32 -25.56 7.24 10.31
CA GLY A 32 -25.09 7.70 11.63
C GLY A 32 -24.27 6.64 12.39
N LYS A 33 -23.71 5.64 11.69
CA LYS A 33 -22.94 4.53 12.27
C LYS A 33 -21.43 4.71 12.16
N LEU A 34 -20.96 5.71 11.42
CA LEU A 34 -19.53 5.99 11.27
C LEU A 34 -18.99 6.71 12.52
N PRO A 35 -17.91 6.25 13.16
CA PRO A 35 -17.34 6.93 14.34
C PRO A 35 -16.81 8.34 14.04
N PRO A 36 -16.84 9.28 14.99
CA PRO A 36 -16.42 10.68 14.79
C PRO A 36 -15.00 10.82 14.22
N GLU A 37 -14.06 9.97 14.62
CA GLU A 37 -12.68 10.02 14.14
C GLU A 37 -12.55 9.65 12.65
N TYR A 38 -13.48 8.86 12.11
CA TYR A 38 -13.56 8.57 10.68
C TYR A 38 -14.28 9.70 9.92
N GLN A 39 -15.29 10.33 10.54
CA GLN A 39 -16.04 11.42 9.93
C GLN A 39 -15.15 12.63 9.59
N ALA A 40 -14.17 12.94 10.43
CA ALA A 40 -13.24 14.07 10.22
C ALA A 40 -12.47 14.00 8.88
N ASN A 41 -12.29 12.77 8.37
CA ASN A 41 -11.52 12.46 7.17
C ASN A 41 -12.38 12.07 5.96
N LEU A 42 -13.72 12.04 6.08
CA LEU A 42 -14.60 11.74 4.95
C LEU A 42 -14.38 12.73 3.80
N GLY A 43 -14.22 12.19 2.60
CA GLY A 43 -14.01 12.98 1.39
C GLY A 43 -12.64 13.66 1.31
N LYS A 44 -11.69 13.29 2.17
CA LYS A 44 -10.31 13.80 2.17
C LYS A 44 -9.32 12.64 2.05
N GLY A 45 -8.08 12.96 1.69
CA GLY A 45 -7.01 11.96 1.65
C GLY A 45 -7.30 10.87 0.63
N LEU A 46 -7.44 9.62 1.07
CA LEU A 46 -7.68 8.48 0.17
C LEU A 46 -9.03 8.58 -0.57
N ASP A 47 -10.08 9.12 0.06
CA ASP A 47 -11.38 9.34 -0.58
C ASP A 47 -11.28 10.34 -1.72
N GLU A 48 -10.61 11.47 -1.47
CA GLU A 48 -10.37 12.51 -2.46
C GLU A 48 -9.51 11.98 -3.60
N GLN A 49 -8.45 11.23 -3.29
CA GLN A 49 -7.60 10.59 -4.30
C GLN A 49 -8.41 9.64 -5.20
N CYS A 50 -9.32 8.85 -4.61
CA CYS A 50 -10.16 7.91 -5.36
C CYS A 50 -11.17 8.65 -6.26
N ALA A 51 -11.84 9.67 -5.74
CA ALA A 51 -12.76 10.49 -6.53
C ALA A 51 -12.04 11.21 -7.69
N ASN A 52 -10.86 11.77 -7.42
CA ASN A 52 -10.03 12.44 -8.42
C ASN A 52 -9.55 11.47 -9.52
N PHE A 53 -9.16 10.25 -9.15
CA PHE A 53 -8.77 9.22 -10.12
C PHE A 53 -9.92 8.83 -11.05
N LEU A 54 -11.15 8.79 -10.53
CA LEU A 54 -12.37 8.56 -11.30
C LEU A 54 -12.85 9.79 -12.08
N GLY A 55 -12.19 10.94 -11.95
CA GLY A 55 -12.57 12.18 -12.62
C GLY A 55 -13.90 12.76 -12.13
N VAL A 56 -14.31 12.47 -10.90
CA VAL A 56 -15.58 12.95 -10.31
C VAL A 56 -15.35 13.66 -8.99
N THR A 57 -16.34 14.44 -8.55
CA THR A 57 -16.30 15.00 -7.18
C THR A 57 -16.73 13.95 -6.17
N TYR A 58 -16.17 13.98 -4.96
CA TYR A 58 -16.60 13.11 -3.86
C TYR A 58 -18.11 13.21 -3.60
N ASN A 59 -18.67 14.43 -3.64
CA ASN A 59 -20.10 14.65 -3.45
C ASN A 59 -20.96 13.95 -4.52
N LEU A 60 -20.47 13.76 -5.74
CA LEU A 60 -21.18 12.98 -6.76
C LEU A 60 -21.24 11.50 -6.36
N VAL A 61 -20.15 10.93 -5.85
CA VAL A 61 -20.12 9.56 -5.32
C VAL A 61 -21.11 9.42 -4.17
N VAL A 62 -21.14 10.38 -3.24
CA VAL A 62 -22.08 10.40 -2.11
C VAL A 62 -23.53 10.35 -2.59
N ARG A 63 -23.88 11.09 -3.64
CA ARG A 63 -25.23 11.06 -4.22
C ARG A 63 -25.60 9.67 -4.73
N TYR A 64 -24.74 9.04 -5.52
CA TYR A 64 -25.00 7.68 -6.03
C TYR A 64 -25.11 6.63 -4.93
N VAL A 65 -24.30 6.75 -3.87
CA VAL A 65 -24.42 5.87 -2.70
C VAL A 65 -25.79 6.04 -2.03
N ASN A 66 -26.24 7.28 -1.86
CA ASN A 66 -27.53 7.60 -1.21
C ASN A 66 -28.74 7.23 -2.06
N GLU A 67 -28.58 7.01 -3.38
CA GLU A 67 -29.60 6.43 -4.25
C GLU A 67 -29.79 4.92 -4.03
N GLY A 68 -28.95 4.28 -3.20
CA GLY A 68 -29.08 2.86 -2.85
C GLY A 68 -28.55 1.90 -3.92
N LEU A 69 -27.70 2.39 -4.82
CA LEU A 69 -27.10 1.60 -5.89
C LEU A 69 -26.08 0.56 -5.34
N SER A 70 -25.88 -0.52 -6.11
CA SER A 70 -24.80 -1.48 -5.85
C SER A 70 -23.44 -0.84 -6.14
N ASP A 71 -22.36 -1.44 -5.63
CA ASP A 71 -21.02 -0.87 -5.80
C ASP A 71 -20.61 -0.78 -7.27
N GLU A 72 -20.92 -1.81 -8.05
CA GLU A 72 -20.68 -1.85 -9.49
C GLU A 72 -21.48 -0.78 -10.22
N ALA A 73 -22.74 -0.57 -9.84
CA ALA A 73 -23.58 0.45 -10.44
C ALA A 73 -23.12 1.87 -10.09
N ILE A 74 -22.65 2.11 -8.86
CA ILE A 74 -22.06 3.39 -8.45
C ILE A 74 -20.78 3.62 -9.26
N LEU A 75 -19.91 2.62 -9.34
CA LEU A 75 -18.64 2.74 -10.06
C LEU A 75 -18.86 3.02 -11.55
N GLU A 76 -19.81 2.30 -12.17
CA GLU A 76 -20.18 2.50 -13.56
C GLU A 76 -20.80 3.89 -13.83
N SER A 77 -21.55 4.42 -12.85
CA SER A 77 -22.05 5.80 -12.89
C SER A 77 -20.92 6.83 -12.81
N CYS A 78 -19.90 6.58 -11.97
CA CYS A 78 -18.69 7.41 -11.91
C CYS A 78 -17.93 7.39 -13.24
N PHE A 79 -17.76 6.22 -13.86
CA PHE A 79 -17.12 6.09 -15.17
C PHE A 79 -17.87 6.84 -16.27
N SER A 80 -19.20 6.82 -16.24
CA SER A 80 -20.04 7.50 -17.22
C SER A 80 -19.97 9.03 -17.10
N MET A 81 -19.79 9.55 -15.88
CA MET A 81 -19.73 10.98 -15.61
C MET A 81 -18.33 11.58 -15.65
N GLY A 82 -17.30 10.78 -15.38
CA GLY A 82 -15.91 11.20 -15.27
C GLY A 82 -15.01 10.43 -16.21
N HIS A 83 -14.12 9.63 -15.64
CA HIS A 83 -13.11 8.86 -16.36
C HIS A 83 -13.34 7.36 -16.16
N ARG A 84 -13.28 6.58 -17.25
CA ARG A 84 -13.15 5.13 -17.19
C ARG A 84 -11.68 4.76 -17.33
N PRO A 85 -11.02 4.31 -16.25
CA PRO A 85 -9.63 3.91 -16.32
C PRO A 85 -9.44 2.68 -17.22
N SER A 86 -8.40 2.71 -18.03
CA SER A 86 -7.87 1.54 -18.73
C SER A 86 -7.25 0.53 -17.75
N GLU A 87 -7.00 -0.70 -18.20
CA GLU A 87 -6.33 -1.72 -17.38
C GLU A 87 -4.97 -1.26 -16.84
N ALA A 88 -4.22 -0.50 -17.64
CA ALA A 88 -2.94 0.07 -17.23
C ALA A 88 -3.09 1.12 -16.12
N GLU A 89 -4.12 1.96 -16.21
CA GLU A 89 -4.42 2.95 -15.17
C GLU A 89 -4.92 2.29 -13.88
N ILE A 90 -5.76 1.26 -13.98
CA ILE A 90 -6.19 0.44 -12.83
C ILE A 90 -4.98 -0.19 -12.14
N TYR A 91 -4.05 -0.75 -12.91
CA TYR A 91 -2.81 -1.31 -12.39
C TYR A 91 -1.99 -0.25 -11.65
N MET A 92 -1.74 0.90 -12.28
CA MET A 92 -0.99 2.01 -11.67
C MET A 92 -1.67 2.53 -10.40
N TRP A 93 -2.99 2.68 -10.41
CA TRP A 93 -3.79 3.08 -9.25
C TRP A 93 -3.61 2.11 -8.10
N ASN A 94 -3.79 0.81 -8.37
CA ASN A 94 -3.65 -0.22 -7.35
C ASN A 94 -2.23 -0.24 -6.76
N GLU A 95 -1.20 -0.21 -7.60
CA GLU A 95 0.19 -0.18 -7.14
C GLU A 95 0.49 1.07 -6.31
N PHE A 96 0.00 2.23 -6.73
CA PHE A 96 0.13 3.47 -5.97
C PHE A 96 -0.55 3.37 -4.60
N MET A 97 -1.81 2.92 -4.56
CA MET A 97 -2.61 2.88 -3.33
C MET A 97 -2.12 1.83 -2.34
N LEU A 98 -1.72 0.65 -2.81
CA LEU A 98 -1.19 -0.43 -1.96
C LEU A 98 0.10 -0.01 -1.23
N LYS A 99 0.85 0.93 -1.81
CA LYS A 99 2.14 1.44 -1.30
C LYS A 99 2.02 2.80 -0.63
N ARG A 100 0.81 3.37 -0.57
CA ARG A 100 0.58 4.71 -0.01
C ARG A 100 1.08 4.79 1.43
N GLY A 101 1.91 5.80 1.72
CA GLY A 101 2.58 6.00 3.00
C GLY A 101 3.99 5.40 3.07
N TRP A 102 4.39 4.58 2.09
CA TRP A 102 5.72 3.98 2.05
C TRP A 102 6.68 4.82 1.21
N HIS A 103 7.59 5.52 1.89
CA HIS A 103 8.58 6.40 1.27
C HIS A 103 8.00 7.48 0.34
N ASP A 104 6.75 7.87 0.57
CA ASP A 104 6.05 8.93 -0.16
C ASP A 104 5.67 10.11 0.76
N ASP A 105 4.93 11.08 0.22
CA ASP A 105 4.45 12.26 0.91
C ASP A 105 3.52 11.97 2.12
N ALA A 106 2.84 10.82 2.17
CA ALA A 106 2.02 10.41 3.32
C ALA A 106 2.82 9.71 4.43
N SER A 107 4.13 9.46 4.26
CA SER A 107 4.96 8.80 5.27
C SER A 107 4.90 9.45 6.64
N ARG A 108 4.80 10.79 6.69
CA ARG A 108 4.65 11.54 7.96
C ARG A 108 3.30 11.28 8.61
N THR A 109 2.23 11.31 7.83
CA THR A 109 0.86 11.01 8.28
C THR A 109 0.74 9.58 8.77
N LEU A 110 1.29 8.61 8.02
CA LEU A 110 1.33 7.20 8.41
C LEU A 110 2.00 7.02 9.78
N LYS A 111 3.18 7.60 9.99
CA LYS A 111 3.90 7.53 11.28
C LYS A 111 3.13 8.16 12.41
N GLN A 112 2.40 9.25 12.15
CA GLN A 112 1.57 9.91 13.15
C GLN A 112 0.37 9.03 13.54
N LEU A 113 -0.41 8.58 12.57
CA LEU A 113 -1.58 7.72 12.81
C LEU A 113 -1.19 6.39 13.47
N LYS A 114 -0.04 5.81 13.08
CA LYS A 114 0.49 4.59 13.71
C LYS A 114 0.82 4.80 15.20
N ARG A 115 1.24 6.01 15.61
CA ARG A 115 1.39 6.36 17.02
C ARG A 115 0.05 6.50 17.73
N GLU A 116 -0.89 7.19 17.11
CA GLU A 116 -2.24 7.43 17.66
C GLU A 116 -3.01 6.14 17.89
N GLU A 117 -2.88 5.17 16.99
CA GLU A 117 -3.49 3.83 17.11
C GLU A 117 -2.68 2.88 18.02
N GLY A 118 -1.54 3.31 18.57
CA GLY A 118 -0.69 2.48 19.44
C GLY A 118 0.01 1.32 18.73
N LEU A 119 0.19 1.42 17.41
CA LEU A 119 0.71 0.33 16.55
C LEU A 119 2.20 0.50 16.20
N VAL A 120 2.93 1.39 16.89
CA VAL A 120 4.35 1.70 16.61
C VAL A 120 5.23 0.45 16.59
N ALA A 121 4.99 -0.49 17.51
CA ALA A 121 5.78 -1.72 17.63
C ALA A 121 5.52 -2.75 16.52
N ARG A 122 4.47 -2.57 15.71
CA ARG A 122 4.13 -3.47 14.60
C ARG A 122 4.96 -3.13 13.37
N SER A 123 6.14 -3.72 13.24
CA SER A 123 7.07 -3.46 12.13
C SER A 123 6.49 -3.82 10.76
N GLU A 124 5.56 -4.76 10.70
CA GLU A 124 4.87 -5.19 9.49
C GLU A 124 3.84 -4.19 8.94
N VAL A 125 3.52 -3.13 9.70
CA VAL A 125 2.63 -2.05 9.24
C VAL A 125 3.47 -0.94 8.62
N GLU A 126 3.58 -0.96 7.30
CA GLU A 126 4.42 -0.06 6.49
C GLU A 126 3.62 0.84 5.54
N THR A 127 2.33 0.56 5.33
CA THR A 127 1.45 1.34 4.44
C THR A 127 0.17 1.79 5.14
N MET A 128 -0.51 2.78 4.57
CA MET A 128 -1.79 3.28 5.09
C MET A 128 -2.86 2.18 5.13
N PHE A 129 -2.88 1.30 4.14
CA PHE A 129 -3.84 0.19 4.08
C PHE A 129 -3.60 -0.83 5.20
N GLN A 130 -2.34 -1.20 5.44
CA GLN A 130 -1.98 -2.08 6.53
C GLN A 130 -2.30 -1.46 7.88
N LEU A 131 -2.09 -0.15 8.03
CA LEU A 131 -2.43 0.56 9.26
C LEU A 131 -3.93 0.49 9.54
N ILE A 132 -4.75 0.77 8.53
CA ILE A 132 -6.21 0.68 8.60
C ILE A 132 -6.65 -0.72 9.02
N ASP A 133 -6.16 -1.76 8.34
CA ASP A 133 -6.53 -3.14 8.65
C ASP A 133 -6.07 -3.55 10.05
N ALA A 134 -4.84 -3.17 10.44
CA ALA A 134 -4.31 -3.44 11.77
C ALA A 134 -5.11 -2.75 12.89
N ALA A 135 -5.52 -1.49 12.70
CA ALA A 135 -6.33 -0.74 13.65
C ALA A 135 -7.75 -1.33 13.79
N GLU A 136 -8.28 -1.88 12.70
CA GLU A 136 -9.57 -2.58 12.66
C GLU A 136 -9.49 -4.05 13.10
N GLY A 137 -8.30 -4.51 13.51
CA GLY A 137 -8.07 -5.86 14.05
C GLY A 137 -8.00 -6.96 13.01
N ARG A 138 -7.79 -6.63 11.72
CA ARG A 138 -7.56 -7.61 10.65
C ARG A 138 -6.09 -8.09 10.68
N PRO A 139 -5.82 -9.33 10.22
CA PRO A 139 -4.46 -9.81 10.08
C PRO A 139 -3.67 -8.93 9.10
N PRO A 140 -2.34 -8.81 9.29
CA PRO A 140 -1.52 -8.03 8.39
C PRO A 140 -1.58 -8.63 6.97
N HIS A 141 -1.90 -7.79 6.00
CA HIS A 141 -1.80 -8.18 4.59
C HIS A 141 -0.30 -8.36 4.26
N PRO A 142 0.11 -9.48 3.66
CA PRO A 142 1.50 -9.67 3.26
C PRO A 142 1.93 -8.55 2.32
N ASN A 143 3.15 -8.05 2.51
CA ASN A 143 3.73 -7.03 1.67
C ASN A 143 3.82 -7.53 0.23
N HIS A 144 3.37 -6.73 -0.74
CA HIS A 144 3.54 -6.98 -2.18
C HIS A 144 5.01 -6.93 -2.66
N TYR A 145 5.98 -6.78 -1.76
CA TYR A 145 7.40 -6.52 -2.04
C TYR A 145 8.29 -7.77 -2.05
N ASP A 146 7.73 -8.98 -1.89
CA ASP A 146 8.49 -10.23 -2.00
C ASP A 146 8.87 -10.61 -3.44
N GLY A 147 8.74 -9.68 -4.40
CA GLY A 147 9.10 -9.87 -5.80
C GLY A 147 7.97 -10.43 -6.68
N SER A 148 6.81 -10.77 -6.11
CA SER A 148 5.64 -11.28 -6.86
C SER A 148 5.11 -10.32 -7.94
N CYS A 149 5.34 -9.01 -7.81
CA CYS A 149 4.88 -8.02 -8.78
C CYS A 149 5.68 -8.04 -10.10
N LEU A 150 6.96 -8.44 -10.07
CA LEU A 150 7.77 -8.50 -11.30
C LEU A 150 7.27 -9.60 -12.26
N ASP A 151 6.66 -10.66 -11.73
CA ASP A 151 6.05 -11.72 -12.54
C ASP A 151 4.83 -11.20 -13.32
N GLN A 152 4.03 -10.30 -12.73
CA GLN A 152 2.88 -9.69 -13.41
C GLN A 152 3.29 -8.58 -14.39
N ILE A 153 4.32 -7.79 -14.07
CA ILE A 153 4.88 -6.77 -14.99
C ILE A 153 5.49 -7.45 -16.23
N SER A 154 6.18 -8.58 -16.07
CA SER A 154 6.76 -9.35 -17.20
C SER A 154 5.69 -9.79 -18.21
N LEU A 155 4.47 -10.12 -17.74
CA LEU A 155 3.32 -10.46 -18.58
C LEU A 155 2.76 -9.27 -19.39
N VAL A 156 2.80 -8.06 -18.83
CA VAL A 156 2.23 -6.86 -19.47
C VAL A 156 3.21 -6.15 -20.39
N VAL A 157 4.52 -6.14 -20.06
CA VAL A 157 5.55 -5.37 -20.79
C VAL A 157 6.44 -6.25 -21.68
N GLY A 158 6.17 -7.56 -21.77
CA GLY A 158 6.93 -8.49 -22.62
C GLY A 158 8.38 -8.71 -22.15
N GLY A 159 8.68 -8.46 -20.88
CA GLY A 159 10.01 -8.67 -20.31
C GLY A 159 10.35 -10.16 -20.21
N ARG A 160 11.57 -10.56 -20.61
CA ARG A 160 12.06 -11.94 -20.43
C ARG A 160 12.07 -12.29 -18.94
N ARG A 161 11.59 -13.50 -18.61
CA ARG A 161 11.67 -14.07 -17.26
C ARG A 161 13.11 -13.98 -16.74
N HIS A 162 13.33 -13.25 -15.65
CA HIS A 162 14.50 -13.50 -14.82
C HIS A 162 14.19 -14.71 -13.96
N SER A 163 14.67 -15.88 -14.36
CA SER A 163 14.75 -17.01 -13.44
C SER A 163 15.61 -16.59 -12.24
N PRO A 164 15.17 -16.79 -11.00
CA PRO A 164 16.07 -16.62 -9.86
C PRO A 164 17.25 -17.60 -10.05
N PRO A 165 18.50 -17.17 -9.77
CA PRO A 165 19.63 -18.07 -9.86
C PRO A 165 19.37 -19.26 -8.93
N SER A 166 19.57 -20.46 -9.46
CA SER A 166 19.54 -21.69 -8.68
C SER A 166 20.50 -21.54 -7.50
N SER A 167 20.17 -22.11 -6.33
CA SER A 167 21.02 -22.13 -5.13
C SER A 167 22.42 -22.72 -5.36
N TYR A 168 22.66 -23.28 -6.55
CA TYR A 168 23.96 -23.75 -7.02
C TYR A 168 24.83 -22.65 -7.68
N GLU A 169 24.25 -21.60 -8.29
CA GLU A 169 25.00 -20.51 -8.94
C GLU A 169 25.58 -19.49 -7.96
N THR A 170 25.02 -19.39 -6.75
CA THR A 170 25.51 -18.47 -5.71
C THR A 170 26.82 -18.93 -5.08
N ARG A 171 27.25 -20.18 -5.31
CA ARG A 171 28.54 -20.71 -4.81
C ARG A 171 29.73 -20.40 -5.71
N GLU A 172 29.53 -20.07 -6.98
CA GLU A 172 30.65 -19.75 -7.88
C GLU A 172 31.02 -18.26 -7.91
N LEU A 173 30.13 -17.36 -7.46
CA LEU A 173 30.40 -15.91 -7.38
C LEU A 173 31.30 -15.50 -6.19
N PHE A 174 31.59 -16.41 -5.26
CA PHE A 174 32.46 -16.19 -4.09
C PHE A 174 33.57 -17.23 -3.96
N ALA A 175 33.99 -17.88 -5.06
CA ALA A 175 35.22 -18.64 -5.07
C ALA A 175 36.40 -17.66 -5.17
N PRO A 176 37.35 -17.62 -4.20
CA PRO A 176 38.55 -16.82 -4.34
C PRO A 176 39.37 -17.35 -5.52
N THR A 177 39.63 -16.50 -6.51
CA THR A 177 40.56 -16.77 -7.60
C THR A 177 41.95 -17.04 -7.02
N PRO A 178 42.59 -18.19 -7.32
CA PRO A 178 43.96 -18.43 -6.89
C PRO A 178 44.91 -17.60 -7.74
N GLY A 179 45.63 -16.68 -7.08
CA GLY A 179 46.83 -16.08 -7.64
C GLY A 179 46.75 -14.57 -7.81
N TYR A 180 46.92 -13.83 -6.72
CA TYR A 180 47.69 -12.57 -6.72
C TYR A 180 48.28 -12.38 -5.32
N VAL A 181 49.55 -12.73 -5.18
CA VAL A 181 50.36 -12.40 -4.01
C VAL A 181 50.78 -10.94 -4.17
N THR A 182 50.39 -10.06 -3.25
CA THR A 182 51.09 -8.79 -3.05
C THR A 182 51.54 -8.70 -1.59
N ASN A 183 52.86 -8.63 -1.42
CA ASN A 183 53.54 -8.37 -0.17
C ASN A 183 53.31 -6.92 0.25
N GLY A 184 52.89 -6.70 1.49
CA GLY A 184 52.77 -5.39 2.11
C GLY A 184 52.65 -5.51 3.62
N LEU A 185 53.80 -5.53 4.28
CA LEU A 185 53.98 -5.59 5.73
C LEU A 185 53.54 -4.30 6.45
N GLN A 186 53.06 -4.50 7.69
CA GLN A 186 53.11 -3.59 8.86
C GLN A 186 52.17 -2.37 8.84
N GLN A 187 51.46 -1.99 9.92
CA GLN A 187 51.69 -2.19 11.35
C GLN A 187 50.38 -1.88 12.11
N ALA A 188 50.03 -2.70 13.09
CA ALA A 188 48.95 -2.43 14.05
C ALA A 188 49.43 -1.45 15.14
N ARG A 189 48.60 -0.47 15.51
CA ARG A 189 48.70 0.25 16.79
C ARG A 189 47.38 0.18 17.53
N ALA A 190 47.44 -0.44 18.71
CA ALA A 190 46.39 -0.50 19.71
C ALA A 190 46.23 0.86 20.42
N PHE A 191 44.99 1.23 20.72
CA PHE A 191 44.64 2.33 21.63
C PHE A 191 44.50 1.78 23.06
N PRO A 192 45.11 2.40 24.10
CA PRO A 192 44.83 2.05 25.48
C PRO A 192 43.67 2.86 26.06
N LEU A 193 42.86 2.19 26.86
CA LEU A 193 41.91 2.74 27.83
C LEU A 193 42.67 3.44 28.96
N ALA A 194 42.20 4.61 29.39
CA ALA A 194 42.59 5.22 30.66
C ALA A 194 41.33 5.51 31.48
N LEU A 195 41.30 4.93 32.68
CA LEU A 195 40.51 5.32 33.83
C LEU A 195 41.17 6.55 34.48
N ASP A 196 40.35 7.54 34.84
CA ASP A 196 40.18 8.06 36.21
C ASP A 196 38.86 8.84 36.29
#